data_AF-Q2KKD4-F1
#
_entry.id   AF-Q2KKD4-F1
#
_cell.length_a   1.000
_cell.length_b   1.000
_cell.length_c   1.000
_cell.angle_alpha   90.00
_cell.angle_beta   90.00
_cell.angle_gamma   90.00
#
_symmetry.space_group_name_H-M   'P 1'
#
loop_
_entity.id
_entity.type
_entity.pdbx_description
1 polymer ?
#
loop_
_entity_poly.entity_id
_entity_poly.type
_entity_poly.pdbx_seq_one_letter_code
_entity_poly.pdbx_strand_id
1 'polypeptide(L)' 'MGMTFFALSSLMLVGVVLVSAGATTHYGVISLLFAALSSGGLLAVGGGSFMPMVV' A
#
# COMPACT_ATOMS: atom_id res chain seq x y z
N MET A 1 -8.80 9.62 -13.35
CA MET A 1 -8.80 8.26 -12.75
C MET A 1 -7.54 7.45 -13.08
N GLY A 2 -7.06 7.41 -14.34
CA GLY A 2 -5.89 6.59 -14.70
C GLY A 2 -4.56 6.99 -14.01
N MET A 3 -4.24 8.29 -13.93
CA MET A 3 -2.97 8.74 -13.33
C MET A 3 -2.89 8.49 -11.82
N THR A 4 -4.00 8.67 -11.09
CA THR A 4 -4.07 8.42 -9.64
C THR A 4 -3.94 6.94 -9.32
N PHE A 5 -4.54 6.07 -10.15
CA PHE A 5 -4.41 4.62 -10.02
C PHE A 5 -2.98 4.16 -10.29
N PHE A 6 -2.34 4.70 -11.34
CA PHE A 6 -0.95 4.40 -11.67
C PHE A 6 0.03 4.83 -10.58
N ALA A 7 -0.18 6.03 -10.01
CA ALA A 7 0.62 6.53 -8.89
C ALA A 7 0.48 5.64 -7.65
N LEU A 8 -0.75 5.27 -7.26
CA LEU A 8 -1.01 4.41 -6.10
C LEU A 8 -0.42 2.99 -6.28
N SER A 9 -0.53 2.41 -7.47
CA SER A 9 0.09 1.11 -7.78
C SER A 9 1.62 1.16 -7.69
N SER A 10 2.23 2.22 -8.21
CA SER A 10 3.68 2.42 -8.14
C SER A 10 4.14 2.59 -6.69
N LEU A 11 3.39 3.34 -5.90
CA LEU A 11 3.65 3.58 -4.48
C LEU A 11 3.52 2.30 -3.65
N MET A 12 2.55 1.44 -3.97
CA MET A 12 2.39 0.12 -3.36
C MET A 12 3.60 -0.79 -3.63
N LEU A 13 4.10 -0.84 -4.88
CA LEU A 13 5.29 -1.62 -5.22
C LEU A 13 6.52 -1.17 -4.43
N VAL A 14 6.73 0.14 -4.29
CA VAL A 14 7.82 0.69 -3.48
C VAL A 14 7.66 0.30 -2.01
N GLY A 15 6.44 0.40 -1.46
CA GLY A 15 6.15 -0.01 -0.08
C GLY A 15 6.42 -1.50 0.18
N VAL A 16 6.07 -2.38 -0.77
CA VAL A 16 6.33 -3.83 -0.68
C VAL A 16 7.82 -4.13 -0.75
N VAL A 17 8.54 -3.49 -1.66
CA VAL A 17 10.01 -3.63 -1.79
C VAL A 17 10.71 -3.13 -0.52
N LEU A 18 10.21 -2.05 0.08
CA LEU A 18 10.77 -1.50 1.31
C LEU A 18 10.49 -2.40 2.54
N VAL A 19 9.32 -3.05 2.59
CA VAL A 19 9.02 -4.10 3.59
C VAL A 19 9.94 -5.31 3.40
N SER A 20 10.12 -5.79 2.16
CA SER A 20 10.93 -6.99 1.90
C SER A 20 12.43 -6.77 2.08
N ALA A 21 12.92 -5.54 1.87
CA ALA A 21 14.31 -5.17 2.05
C ALA A 21 14.75 -5.10 3.53
N GLY A 22 13.86 -5.31 4.50
CA GLY A 22 14.25 -5.47 5.89
C GLY A 22 14.83 -4.19 6.50
N ALA A 23 14.21 -3.04 6.23
CA ALA A 23 14.44 -1.87 7.07
C ALA A 23 13.96 -2.25 8.49
N THR A 24 14.89 -2.24 9.44
CA THR A 24 14.77 -2.63 10.85
C THR A 24 13.35 -2.55 11.40
N THR A 25 12.94 -3.48 12.27
CA THR A 25 11.56 -3.69 12.78
C THR A 25 10.68 -2.43 12.96
N HIS A 26 11.25 -1.30 13.37
CA HIS A 26 10.57 0.01 13.39
C HIS A 26 10.15 0.56 12.01
N TYR A 27 11.02 0.53 11.01
CA TYR A 27 10.71 1.00 9.65
C TYR A 27 9.89 -0.01 8.84
N GLY A 28 10.04 -1.30 9.13
CA GLY A 28 9.20 -2.35 8.54
C GLY A 28 7.71 -2.13 8.82
N VAL A 29 7.34 -1.82 10.07
CA VAL A 29 5.95 -1.56 10.47
C VAL A 29 5.39 -0.31 9.78
N ILE A 30 6.17 0.75 9.67
CA ILE A 30 5.76 1.98 8.97
C ILE A 30 5.53 1.70 7.48
N SER A 31 6.42 0.92 6.86
CA SER A 31 6.30 0.53 5.45
C SER A 31 5.09 -0.38 5.20
N LEU A 32 4.74 -1.22 6.17
CA LEU A 32 3.57 -2.09 6.13
C LEU A 32 2.26 -1.29 6.28
N LEU A 33 2.22 -0.33 7.21
CA LEU A 33 1.10 0.61 7.38
C LEU A 33 0.88 1.43 6.10
N PHE A 34 1.98 1.90 5.49
CA PHE A 34 1.96 2.65 4.24
C PHE A 34 1.44 1.82 3.06
N ALA A 35 1.85 0.56 2.96
CA ALA A 35 1.34 -0.37 1.95
C ALA A 35 -0.15 -0.67 2.13
N ALA A 36 -0.60 -0.85 3.38
CA ALA A 36 -2.01 -1.08 3.71
C ALA A 36 -2.89 0.13 3.36
N LEU A 37 -2.45 1.35 3.69
CA LEU A 37 -3.15 2.59 3.35
C LEU A 37 -3.20 2.81 1.83
N SER A 38 -2.10 2.57 1.12
CA SER A 38 -2.06 2.67 -0.34
C SER A 38 -3.00 1.66 -1.00
N SER A 39 -3.06 0.43 -0.50
CA SER A 39 -3.97 -0.61 -1.00
C SER A 39 -5.45 -0.22 -0.78
N GLY A 40 -5.77 0.35 0.39
CA GLY A 40 -7.10 0.89 0.67
C GLY A 40 -7.50 2.05 -0.26
N GLY A 41 -6.56 2.96 -0.55
CA GLY A 41 -6.77 4.02 -1.54
C GLY A 41 -6.98 3.48 -2.96
N LEU A 42 -6.28 2.40 -3.32
CA LEU A 42 -6.40 1.72 -4.61
C LEU A 42 -7.77 1.03 -4.77
N LEU A 43 -8.28 0.41 -3.70
CA LEU A 43 -9.65 -0.12 -3.62
C LEU A 43 -10.70 0.99 -3.79
N ALA A 44 -10.55 2.11 -3.07
CA ALA A 44 -11.48 3.23 -3.15
C ALA A 44 -11.51 3.89 -4.54
N VAL A 45 -10.34 4.06 -5.18
CA VAL A 45 -10.23 4.63 -6.55
C VAL A 45 -10.66 3.62 -7.61
N GLY A 46 -10.47 2.32 -7.37
CA GLY A 46 -10.86 1.23 -8.26
C GLY A 46 -12.34 0.81 -8.20
N GLY A 47 -13.14 1.42 -7.31
CA GLY A 47 -14.55 1.08 -7.13
C GLY A 47 -14.80 -0.23 -6.37
N GLY A 48 -13.78 -0.76 -5.68
CA GLY A 48 -13.88 -1.93 -4.82
C GLY A 48 -14.40 -1.54 -3.42
N SER A 49 -15.25 -2.38 -2.84
CA SER A 49 -15.69 -2.22 -1.46
C SER A 49 -14.50 -2.41 -0.51
N PHE A 50 -14.31 -1.50 0.45
CA PHE A 50 -13.22 -1.54 1.42
C PHE A 50 -13.42 -2.76 2.34
N MET A 51 -12.79 -3.89 2.00
CA MET A 51 -12.67 -5.04 2.89
C MET A 51 -11.35 -4.86 3.65
N PRO A 52 -11.38 -4.37 4.91
CA PRO A 52 -10.17 -4.33 5.71
C PRO A 52 -9.74 -5.79 5.91
N MET A 53 -8.60 -6.16 5.33
CA MET A 53 -7.95 -7.42 5.63
C MET A 53 -7.41 -7.30 7.05
N VAL A 54 -8.24 -7.67 8.02
CA VAL A 54 -7.86 -7.79 9.42
C VAL A 54 -6.96 -9.02 9.51
N VAL A 55 -5.67 -8.79 9.69
CA VAL A 55 -4.72 -9.79 10.20
C VAL A 55 -4.09 -9.20 11.46
#